data_AF-A0A3M1U552-F1
#
_entry.id   AF-A0A3M1U552-F1
#
_cell.length_a   1.000
_cell.length_b   1.000
_cell.length_c   1.000
_cell.angle_alpha   90.00
_cell.angle_beta   90.00
_cell.angle_gamma   90.00
#
_symmetry.space_group_name_H-M   'P 1'
#
loop_
_entity.id
_entity.type
_entity.pdbx_description
1 polymer ?
#
loop_
_entity_poly.entity_id
_entity_poly.type
_entity_poly.pdbx_seq_one_letter_code
_entity_poly.pdbx_strand_id
1 'polypeptide(L)'
;MQAKGIVLHFVLQETENDNLLDGGQLGTNRKLYYRELIARFGHHNALIWNLGEENDNSQQARDAFARYFEATDPYNHFLTVQTNIGQQNNVYEPLLGKSYFDGAAIQQDYWAVHQETKIWVDRSRAAGRDWVVFCDEIGPFQSGVLPDGPGNNHHSIRHQVLYANLFAGGAGNEWYFGYDYEHNDLDCEDFRSRDRIWDYTRYSVAFWKDFLPLERMRHADELVSGNAYCFANPGEIYLVYLPFGDETRIYLDSLDTPYRLRWFDPRNGGYLQAGSKDTVQGPGWQSLGLPPDSGSGQDWIAVVGVPNAAPAFQLSGDVLENENFEGVRTVEVIPDPVPADEAHQQVVYQLVPPRVSFAHIEFDSLSGLVQIRSIPEQSGSQRFTIVADDGQEVNNRFERSFWLRVSPPTPPVAV
;
A
#
# COMPACT_ATOMS: atom_id res chain seq x y z
N MET A 1 13.74 11.42 -9.74
CA MET A 1 12.84 10.94 -8.67
C MET A 1 11.55 11.78 -8.58
N GLN A 2 11.60 13.10 -8.38
CA GLN A 2 10.37 13.91 -8.20
C GLN A 2 9.35 13.87 -9.34
N ALA A 3 9.77 13.91 -10.61
CA ALA A 3 8.86 13.78 -11.75
C ALA A 3 8.14 12.40 -11.82
N LYS A 4 8.58 11.44 -11.00
CA LYS A 4 7.96 10.12 -10.81
C LYS A 4 7.17 10.00 -9.51
N GLY A 5 7.05 11.09 -8.73
CA GLY A 5 6.37 11.10 -7.44
C GLY A 5 7.15 10.42 -6.31
N ILE A 6 8.47 10.27 -6.46
CA ILE A 6 9.34 9.64 -5.45
C ILE A 6 9.97 10.72 -4.57
N VAL A 7 9.82 10.57 -3.25
CA VAL A 7 10.43 11.41 -2.21
C VAL A 7 11.94 11.19 -2.19
N LEU A 8 12.71 12.25 -1.98
CA LEU A 8 14.15 12.16 -1.77
C LEU A 8 14.43 12.03 -0.26
N HIS A 9 14.90 10.88 0.20
CA HIS A 9 15.33 10.67 1.59
C HIS A 9 16.86 10.82 1.66
N PHE A 10 17.34 11.96 2.15
CA PHE A 10 18.78 12.25 2.23
C PHE A 10 19.33 11.89 3.61
N VAL A 11 20.03 10.75 3.67
CA VAL A 11 20.87 10.38 4.81
C VAL A 11 22.16 11.21 4.75
N LEU A 12 22.38 12.05 5.76
CA LEU A 12 23.42 13.09 5.71
C LEU A 12 24.82 12.60 6.10
N GLN A 13 24.88 11.47 6.81
CA GLN A 13 26.07 10.83 7.37
C GLN A 13 25.72 9.41 7.83
N GLU A 14 26.74 8.62 8.12
CA GLU A 14 26.65 7.23 8.59
C GLU A 14 27.62 7.05 9.77
N THR A 15 27.51 5.95 10.52
CA THR A 15 28.39 5.60 11.64
C THR A 15 29.88 5.81 11.34
N GLU A 16 30.32 5.48 10.13
CA GLU A 16 31.71 5.51 9.69
C GLU A 16 32.26 6.94 9.52
N ASN A 17 31.39 7.92 9.29
CA ASN A 17 31.78 9.28 8.94
C ASN A 17 31.14 10.36 9.81
N ASP A 18 30.32 9.98 10.78
CA ASP A 18 29.57 10.92 11.61
C ASP A 18 30.46 11.84 12.45
N ASN A 19 31.70 11.44 12.71
CA ASN A 19 32.72 12.21 13.42
C ASN A 19 33.70 12.96 12.49
N LEU A 20 33.64 12.71 11.16
CA LEU A 20 34.59 13.29 10.19
C LEU A 20 34.52 14.81 10.17
N LEU A 21 33.30 15.37 10.18
CA LEU A 21 33.09 16.81 10.18
C LEU A 21 33.01 17.32 11.62
N ASP A 22 34.00 18.15 11.98
CA ASP A 22 34.07 18.87 13.24
C ASP A 22 34.00 17.97 14.50
N GLY A 23 34.49 16.73 14.40
CA GLY A 23 34.48 15.78 15.52
C GLY A 23 33.08 15.41 16.00
N GLY A 24 32.12 15.31 15.07
CA GLY A 24 30.72 14.99 15.37
C GLY A 24 29.90 16.14 15.95
N GLN A 25 30.45 17.36 15.95
CA GLN A 25 29.77 18.56 16.45
C GLN A 25 29.30 19.48 15.31
N LEU A 26 28.47 20.46 15.63
CA LEU A 26 28.01 21.47 14.66
C LEU A 26 29.02 22.61 14.54
N GLY A 27 30.19 22.30 13.97
CA GLY A 27 31.25 23.27 13.69
C GLY A 27 31.09 23.94 12.33
N THR A 28 32.18 24.56 11.87
CA THR A 28 32.19 25.33 10.62
C THR A 28 32.02 24.43 9.40
N ASN A 29 32.65 23.26 9.37
CA ASN A 29 32.64 22.39 8.20
C ASN A 29 31.28 21.72 7.99
N ARG A 30 30.65 21.24 9.07
CA ARG A 30 29.31 20.66 9.04
C ARG A 30 28.25 21.69 8.66
N LYS A 31 28.33 22.92 9.20
CA LYS A 31 27.46 24.01 8.76
C LYS A 31 27.62 24.33 7.28
N LEU A 32 28.85 24.38 6.78
CA LEU A 32 29.10 24.60 5.36
C LEU A 32 28.50 23.47 4.50
N TYR A 33 28.69 22.21 4.92
CA TYR A 33 28.12 21.04 4.27
C TYR A 33 26.58 21.09 4.23
N TYR A 34 25.92 21.30 5.37
CA TYR A 34 24.46 21.40 5.43
C TYR A 34 23.92 22.58 4.62
N ARG A 35 24.55 23.75 4.66
CA ARG A 35 24.14 24.89 3.81
C ARG A 35 24.21 24.57 2.34
N GLU A 36 25.26 23.86 1.92
CA GLU A 36 25.43 23.49 0.52
C GLU A 36 24.34 22.51 0.08
N LEU A 37 24.02 21.51 0.89
CA LEU A 37 22.93 20.58 0.61
C LEU A 37 21.57 21.27 0.55
N ILE A 38 21.27 22.14 1.53
CA ILE A 38 20.02 22.93 1.54
C ILE A 38 19.95 23.84 0.30
N ALA A 39 21.04 24.54 -0.05
CA ALA A 39 21.06 25.43 -1.21
C ALA A 39 20.88 24.66 -2.53
N ARG A 40 21.46 23.45 -2.64
CA ARG A 40 21.36 22.63 -3.84
C ARG A 40 20.03 21.91 -3.98
N PHE A 41 19.50 21.34 -2.89
CA PHE A 41 18.41 20.38 -2.95
C PHE A 41 17.15 20.84 -2.22
N GLY A 42 17.23 21.85 -1.35
CA GLY A 42 16.07 22.34 -0.58
C GLY A 42 14.95 22.93 -1.43
N HIS A 43 15.10 23.12 -2.74
CA HIS A 43 13.98 23.54 -3.59
C HIS A 43 13.02 22.39 -3.96
N HIS A 44 13.32 21.16 -3.54
CA HIS A 44 12.55 19.96 -3.86
C HIS A 44 11.37 19.76 -2.89
N ASN A 45 10.13 19.87 -3.39
CA ASN A 45 8.90 19.69 -2.59
C ASN A 45 8.82 18.40 -1.75
N ALA A 46 9.29 17.29 -2.31
CA ALA A 46 9.28 15.97 -1.67
C ALA A 46 10.71 15.62 -1.26
N LEU A 47 11.07 15.98 -0.03
CA LEU A 47 12.41 15.87 0.54
C LEU A 47 12.32 15.59 2.04
N ILE A 48 13.10 14.61 2.49
CA ILE A 48 13.32 14.25 3.88
C ILE A 48 14.80 14.43 4.18
N TRP A 49 15.10 15.20 5.22
CA TRP A 49 16.44 15.25 5.78
C TRP A 49 16.55 14.21 6.89
N ASN A 50 17.53 13.32 6.79
CA ASN A 50 17.85 12.35 7.82
C ASN A 50 19.21 12.68 8.41
N LEU A 51 19.22 12.98 9.70
CA LEU A 51 20.40 13.43 10.42
C LEU A 51 21.54 12.41 10.39
N GLY A 52 21.26 11.13 10.14
CA GLY A 52 22.25 10.11 9.86
C GLY A 52 21.71 8.72 10.12
N GLU A 53 22.37 7.75 9.48
CA GLU A 53 22.18 6.32 9.70
C GLU A 53 23.16 5.86 10.80
N GLU A 54 22.65 5.03 11.72
CA GLU A 54 23.30 4.34 12.84
C GLU A 54 24.25 5.17 13.73
N ASN A 55 24.21 6.49 13.59
CA ASN A 55 25.20 7.42 14.12
C ASN A 55 25.29 7.49 15.65
N ASP A 56 26.51 7.74 16.13
CA ASP A 56 26.87 7.86 17.55
C ASP A 56 26.90 9.32 18.02
N ASN A 57 26.33 10.24 17.25
CA ASN A 57 26.32 11.66 17.62
C ASN A 57 25.63 11.88 18.98
N SER A 58 26.18 12.77 19.81
CA SER A 58 25.57 13.04 21.11
C SER A 58 24.19 13.68 20.95
N GLN A 59 23.33 13.53 21.96
CA GLN A 59 22.03 14.22 21.99
C GLN A 59 22.17 15.73 21.73
N GLN A 60 23.18 16.37 22.31
CA GLN A 60 23.47 17.80 22.11
C GLN A 60 23.79 18.11 20.65
N ALA A 61 24.55 17.25 19.97
CA ALA A 61 24.86 17.42 18.56
C ALA A 61 23.60 17.26 17.69
N ARG A 62 22.79 16.22 17.91
CA ARG A 62 21.52 16.01 17.19
C ARG A 62 20.57 17.20 17.35
N ASP A 63 20.39 17.70 18.57
CA ASP A 63 19.61 18.91 18.84
C ASP A 63 20.15 20.13 18.09
N ALA A 64 21.48 20.31 18.05
CA ALA A 64 22.10 21.41 17.32
C ALA A 64 21.88 21.28 15.81
N PHE A 65 22.00 20.08 15.24
CA PHE A 65 21.81 19.82 13.82
C PHE A 65 20.37 20.11 13.42
N ALA A 66 19.40 19.58 14.16
CA ALA A 66 17.99 19.77 13.86
C ALA A 66 17.56 21.24 13.90
N ARG A 67 17.98 21.98 14.94
CA ARG A 67 17.76 23.44 15.01
C ARG A 67 18.44 24.20 13.88
N TYR A 68 19.56 23.69 13.36
CA TYR A 68 20.22 24.31 12.22
C TYR A 68 19.39 24.19 10.94
N PHE A 69 18.79 23.01 10.69
CA PHE A 69 17.87 22.81 9.58
C PHE A 69 16.61 23.66 9.74
N GLU A 70 15.95 23.65 10.91
CA GLU A 70 14.78 24.51 11.19
C GLU A 70 15.07 26.00 10.91
N ALA A 71 16.28 26.48 11.24
CA ALA A 71 16.66 27.87 11.04
C ALA A 71 17.15 28.22 9.62
N THR A 72 17.57 27.23 8.82
CA THR A 72 18.32 27.46 7.57
C THR A 72 17.61 26.96 6.33
N ASP A 73 16.81 25.89 6.44
CA ASP A 73 16.00 25.38 5.34
C ASP A 73 14.74 26.25 5.18
N PRO A 74 14.64 27.05 4.11
CA PRO A 74 13.55 28.02 3.97
C PRO A 74 12.17 27.39 3.79
N TYR A 75 12.09 26.08 3.55
CA TYR A 75 10.82 25.36 3.36
C TYR A 75 10.47 24.47 4.55
N ASN A 76 11.37 24.34 5.53
CA ASN A 76 11.19 23.51 6.72
C ASN A 76 10.76 22.07 6.36
N HIS A 77 11.57 21.41 5.52
CA HIS A 77 11.33 20.01 5.15
C HIS A 77 11.34 19.11 6.37
N PHE A 78 10.67 17.96 6.21
CA PHE A 78 10.58 16.93 7.23
C PHE A 78 11.98 16.46 7.66
N LEU A 79 12.21 16.41 8.98
CA LEU A 79 13.47 16.00 9.57
C LEU A 79 13.30 14.77 10.47
N THR A 80 14.17 13.79 10.25
CA THR A 80 14.25 12.52 11.01
C THR A 80 15.69 12.16 11.36
N VAL A 81 15.86 11.04 12.07
CA VAL A 81 17.15 10.37 12.27
C VAL A 81 16.90 8.86 12.25
N GLN A 82 17.78 8.09 11.60
CA GLN A 82 17.76 6.63 11.70
C GLN A 82 18.51 6.21 12.97
N THR A 83 18.14 5.04 13.50
CA THR A 83 18.79 4.46 14.69
C THR A 83 19.17 3.01 14.50
N ASN A 84 20.28 2.63 15.12
CA ASN A 84 20.66 1.24 15.36
C ASN A 84 19.62 0.47 16.22
N ILE A 85 19.49 -0.85 16.02
CA ILE A 85 18.60 -1.69 16.85
C ILE A 85 19.01 -1.60 18.33
N GLY A 86 18.07 -1.26 19.20
CA GLY A 86 18.28 -1.11 20.64
C GLY A 86 18.67 0.31 21.08
N GLN A 87 18.91 1.23 20.14
CA GLN A 87 19.25 2.62 20.45
C GLN A 87 18.05 3.57 20.39
N GLN A 88 16.89 3.11 19.91
CA GLN A 88 15.70 3.93 19.69
C GLN A 88 15.34 4.81 20.89
N ASN A 89 15.31 4.24 22.11
CA ASN A 89 14.99 5.02 23.32
C ASN A 89 16.01 6.16 23.57
N ASN A 90 17.29 5.88 23.43
CA ASN A 90 18.36 6.85 23.70
C ASN A 90 18.36 8.00 22.68
N VAL A 91 17.97 7.71 21.43
CA VAL A 91 17.98 8.70 20.35
C VAL A 91 16.66 9.48 20.28
N TYR A 92 15.52 8.79 20.34
CA TYR A 92 14.21 9.38 20.10
C TYR A 92 13.57 10.02 21.33
N GLU A 93 13.67 9.44 22.53
CA GLU A 93 13.01 10.02 23.72
C GLU A 93 13.37 11.50 23.95
N PRO A 94 14.64 11.92 23.80
CA PRO A 94 15.00 13.32 24.00
C PRO A 94 14.48 14.29 22.93
N LEU A 95 14.09 13.78 21.76
CA LEU A 95 13.58 14.55 20.62
C LEU A 95 12.04 14.72 20.65
N LEU A 96 11.34 13.99 21.51
CA LEU A 96 9.89 14.07 21.64
C LEU A 96 9.42 15.51 21.97
N GLY A 97 8.38 15.97 21.27
CA GLY A 97 7.76 17.27 21.47
C GLY A 97 8.58 18.48 21.00
N LYS A 98 9.77 18.28 20.41
CA LYS A 98 10.58 19.38 19.86
C LYS A 98 9.96 19.92 18.57
N SER A 99 9.99 21.24 18.38
CA SER A 99 9.39 21.88 17.19
C SER A 99 10.14 21.59 15.90
N TYR A 100 11.45 21.34 16.02
CA TYR A 100 12.42 21.17 14.96
C TYR A 100 12.61 19.71 14.51
N PHE A 101 11.72 18.80 14.90
CA PHE A 101 11.89 17.37 14.63
C PHE A 101 10.53 16.71 14.40
N ASP A 102 10.43 15.90 13.35
CA ASP A 102 9.14 15.53 12.76
C ASP A 102 8.84 14.03 12.78
N GLY A 103 9.83 13.16 12.97
CA GLY A 103 9.56 11.73 13.11
C GLY A 103 10.74 10.80 13.21
N ALA A 104 10.48 9.50 13.06
CA ALA A 104 11.44 8.44 13.33
C ALA A 104 11.61 7.53 12.11
N ALA A 105 12.87 7.17 11.83
CA ALA A 105 13.28 6.22 10.80
C ALA A 105 13.78 4.95 11.49
N ILE A 106 12.88 4.00 11.78
CA ILE A 106 13.23 2.86 12.62
C ILE A 106 13.95 1.77 11.80
N GLN A 107 15.00 1.22 12.39
CA GLN A 107 15.59 -0.07 11.99
C GLN A 107 15.15 -1.12 13.00
N GLN A 108 14.70 -2.29 12.52
CA GLN A 108 14.27 -3.37 13.41
C GLN A 108 14.28 -4.75 12.73
N ASP A 109 14.40 -5.81 13.52
CA ASP A 109 14.07 -7.17 13.07
C ASP A 109 12.59 -7.25 12.68
N TYR A 110 12.25 -8.04 11.65
CA TYR A 110 10.88 -8.10 11.13
C TYR A 110 9.83 -8.28 12.24
N TRP A 111 10.07 -9.20 13.19
CA TRP A 111 9.10 -9.54 14.22
C TRP A 111 8.81 -8.42 15.23
N ALA A 112 9.65 -7.38 15.31
CA ALA A 112 9.52 -6.29 16.28
C ALA A 112 9.00 -4.97 15.69
N VAL A 113 8.92 -4.84 14.35
CA VAL A 113 8.52 -3.60 13.66
C VAL A 113 7.18 -3.05 14.18
N HIS A 114 6.18 -3.91 14.34
CA HIS A 114 4.85 -3.49 14.80
C HIS A 114 4.91 -2.81 16.17
N GLN A 115 5.55 -3.46 17.14
CA GLN A 115 5.62 -2.95 18.51
C GLN A 115 6.47 -1.68 18.59
N GLU A 116 7.60 -1.64 17.87
CA GLU A 116 8.49 -0.48 17.88
C GLU A 116 7.80 0.74 17.27
N THR A 117 7.06 0.56 16.18
CA THR A 117 6.27 1.63 15.54
C THR A 117 5.24 2.21 16.52
N LYS A 118 4.46 1.35 17.21
CA LYS A 118 3.44 1.78 18.18
C LYS A 118 4.03 2.64 19.28
N ILE A 119 5.20 2.26 19.80
CA ILE A 119 5.90 3.01 20.86
C ILE A 119 6.12 4.46 20.41
N TRP A 120 6.66 4.69 19.22
CA TRP A 120 7.00 6.03 18.76
C TRP A 120 5.79 6.85 18.29
N VAL A 121 4.80 6.20 17.67
CA VAL A 121 3.53 6.85 17.34
C VAL A 121 2.82 7.34 18.61
N ASP A 122 2.74 6.53 19.66
CA ASP A 122 2.03 6.90 20.88
C ASP A 122 2.80 7.90 21.74
N ARG A 123 4.12 7.73 21.89
CA ARG A 123 4.95 8.63 22.70
C ARG A 123 5.05 10.02 22.10
N SER A 124 5.18 10.13 20.77
CA SER A 124 5.21 11.42 20.08
C SER A 124 3.90 12.18 20.27
N ARG A 125 2.77 11.50 20.07
CA ARG A 125 1.44 12.04 20.36
C ARG A 125 1.29 12.49 21.81
N ALA A 126 1.70 11.66 22.77
CA ALA A 126 1.66 12.01 24.19
C ALA A 126 2.55 13.22 24.54
N ALA A 127 3.62 13.45 23.78
CA ALA A 127 4.47 14.63 23.88
C ALA A 127 3.89 15.87 23.15
N GLY A 128 2.71 15.77 22.55
CA GLY A 128 1.98 16.88 21.93
C GLY A 128 2.37 17.17 20.48
N ARG A 129 3.12 16.28 19.82
CA ARG A 129 3.44 16.37 18.39
C ARG A 129 3.41 14.98 17.77
N ASP A 130 2.44 14.71 16.91
CA ASP A 130 2.39 13.45 16.17
C ASP A 130 3.62 13.33 15.26
N TRP A 131 4.37 12.25 15.43
CA TRP A 131 5.48 11.92 14.53
C TRP A 131 5.02 11.06 13.35
N VAL A 132 5.69 11.25 12.23
CA VAL A 132 5.64 10.32 11.10
C VAL A 132 6.70 9.24 11.34
N VAL A 133 6.29 8.00 11.50
CA VAL A 133 7.21 6.87 11.81
C VAL A 133 7.26 5.94 10.60
N PHE A 134 8.42 5.73 10.02
CA PHE A 134 8.63 4.78 8.92
C PHE A 134 9.66 3.74 9.32
N CYS A 135 9.51 2.53 8.77
CA CYS A 135 10.51 1.46 8.90
C CYS A 135 11.49 1.63 7.76
N ASP A 136 12.64 2.20 8.05
CA ASP A 136 13.64 2.57 7.05
C ASP A 136 14.51 1.36 6.67
N GLU A 137 14.76 0.49 7.65
CA GLU A 137 15.65 -0.64 7.47
C GLU A 137 15.19 -1.85 8.28
N ILE A 138 15.49 -3.05 7.78
CA ILE A 138 15.03 -4.29 8.37
C ILE A 138 16.15 -5.32 8.51
N GLY A 139 16.22 -5.93 9.70
CA GLY A 139 17.14 -7.02 10.01
C GLY A 139 16.63 -8.39 9.56
N PRO A 140 17.50 -9.37 9.29
CA PRO A 140 18.94 -9.29 9.51
C PRO A 140 19.67 -8.62 8.34
N PHE A 141 20.77 -7.92 8.67
CA PHE A 141 21.57 -7.14 7.72
C PHE A 141 22.06 -7.97 6.52
N GLN A 142 22.25 -9.29 6.67
CA GLN A 142 22.67 -10.15 5.57
C GLN A 142 21.62 -10.24 4.45
N SER A 143 20.34 -10.39 4.81
CA SER A 143 19.32 -10.77 3.83
C SER A 143 18.37 -9.65 3.46
N GLY A 144 18.04 -8.74 4.39
CA GLY A 144 17.01 -7.72 4.16
C GLY A 144 15.77 -8.34 3.49
N VAL A 145 15.26 -7.71 2.44
CA VAL A 145 14.33 -8.33 1.51
C VAL A 145 15.09 -9.31 0.59
N LEU A 146 14.66 -10.58 0.54
CA LEU A 146 15.24 -11.55 -0.40
C LEU A 146 14.76 -11.31 -1.85
N PRO A 147 15.55 -11.66 -2.88
CA PRO A 147 15.11 -11.64 -4.27
C PRO A 147 13.84 -12.48 -4.53
N ASP A 148 13.15 -12.18 -5.63
CA ASP A 148 12.05 -12.98 -6.15
C ASP A 148 12.52 -14.42 -6.42
N GLY A 149 11.77 -15.41 -5.92
CA GLY A 149 12.10 -16.82 -6.17
C GLY A 149 11.61 -17.77 -5.08
N PRO A 150 11.78 -19.09 -5.29
CA PRO A 150 11.44 -20.09 -4.28
C PRO A 150 12.20 -19.87 -2.97
N GLY A 151 11.49 -19.93 -1.84
CA GLY A 151 12.09 -19.79 -0.52
C GLY A 151 12.41 -18.36 -0.09
N ASN A 152 11.88 -17.34 -0.78
CA ASN A 152 12.01 -15.96 -0.35
C ASN A 152 11.26 -15.67 0.97
N ASN A 153 11.50 -14.50 1.55
CA ASN A 153 10.91 -14.08 2.83
C ASN A 153 9.69 -13.16 2.67
N HIS A 154 9.12 -13.05 1.46
CA HIS A 154 8.17 -11.97 1.15
C HIS A 154 6.87 -12.03 1.94
N HIS A 155 6.41 -13.22 2.31
CA HIS A 155 5.24 -13.34 3.18
C HIS A 155 5.53 -12.76 4.57
N SER A 156 6.70 -13.06 5.15
CA SER A 156 7.15 -12.45 6.40
C SER A 156 7.33 -10.94 6.26
N ILE A 157 7.89 -10.45 5.15
CA ILE A 157 8.03 -9.01 4.90
C ILE A 157 6.66 -8.33 4.81
N ARG A 158 5.69 -8.88 4.07
CA ARG A 158 4.34 -8.31 4.03
C ARG A 158 3.70 -8.27 5.41
N HIS A 159 3.73 -9.37 6.13
CA HIS A 159 3.11 -9.48 7.45
C HIS A 159 3.81 -8.63 8.50
N GLN A 160 5.07 -8.91 8.74
CA GLN A 160 5.80 -8.44 9.91
C GLN A 160 6.50 -7.10 9.67
N VAL A 161 6.55 -6.61 8.44
CA VAL A 161 7.11 -5.28 8.13
C VAL A 161 6.05 -4.38 7.51
N LEU A 162 5.55 -4.71 6.32
CA LEU A 162 4.64 -3.83 5.57
C LEU A 162 3.38 -3.50 6.38
N TYR A 163 2.57 -4.53 6.64
CA TYR A 163 1.30 -4.38 7.35
C TYR A 163 1.49 -4.21 8.85
N ALA A 164 2.54 -4.78 9.44
CA ALA A 164 2.93 -4.50 10.82
C ALA A 164 3.10 -2.99 11.08
N ASN A 165 3.93 -2.31 10.30
CA ASN A 165 4.17 -0.89 10.48
C ASN A 165 2.90 -0.05 10.19
N LEU A 166 2.20 -0.35 9.10
CA LEU A 166 0.99 0.38 8.71
C LEU A 166 -0.14 0.24 9.74
N PHE A 167 -0.39 -0.98 10.26
CA PHE A 167 -1.42 -1.20 11.29
C PHE A 167 -1.01 -0.68 12.68
N ALA A 168 0.29 -0.47 12.93
CA ALA A 168 0.78 0.24 14.11
C ALA A 168 0.57 1.76 14.02
N GLY A 169 0.11 2.28 12.89
CA GLY A 169 -0.07 3.71 12.63
C GLY A 169 1.17 4.40 12.05
N GLY A 170 2.14 3.63 11.56
CA GLY A 170 3.29 4.16 10.82
C GLY A 170 2.94 4.58 9.40
N ALA A 171 3.88 5.28 8.76
CA ALA A 171 3.70 5.98 7.50
C ALA A 171 4.19 5.22 6.25
N GLY A 172 4.73 4.01 6.42
CA GLY A 172 5.25 3.19 5.33
C GLY A 172 6.66 2.68 5.58
N ASN A 173 7.21 1.98 4.59
CA ASN A 173 8.46 1.23 4.73
C ASN A 173 9.40 1.53 3.57
N GLU A 174 10.69 1.46 3.85
CA GLU A 174 11.79 1.49 2.88
C GLU A 174 12.43 0.10 2.84
N TRP A 175 12.81 -0.35 1.65
CA TRP A 175 13.19 -1.76 1.43
C TRP A 175 14.70 -1.93 1.36
N TYR A 176 15.27 -2.39 2.46
CA TYR A 176 16.67 -2.77 2.57
C TYR A 176 16.96 -4.14 1.93
N PHE A 177 18.01 -4.27 1.13
CA PHE A 177 18.29 -5.45 0.29
C PHE A 177 19.37 -6.40 0.83
N GLY A 178 19.93 -6.12 2.00
CA GLY A 178 20.96 -6.94 2.62
C GLY A 178 22.29 -6.94 1.87
N TYR A 179 23.23 -7.79 2.29
CA TYR A 179 24.58 -7.93 1.71
C TYR A 179 24.82 -9.26 0.96
N ASP A 180 24.11 -10.34 1.31
CA ASP A 180 24.49 -11.70 0.91
C ASP A 180 23.94 -12.15 -0.45
N TYR A 181 23.03 -11.38 -1.05
CA TYR A 181 22.29 -11.76 -2.26
C TYR A 181 22.58 -10.82 -3.44
N GLU A 182 22.31 -11.27 -4.66
CA GLU A 182 22.51 -10.43 -5.85
C GLU A 182 21.65 -9.16 -5.81
N HIS A 183 22.19 -8.06 -6.34
CA HIS A 183 21.59 -6.73 -6.27
C HIS A 183 21.34 -6.34 -4.81
N ASN A 184 22.41 -6.42 -4.01
CA ASN A 184 22.44 -6.08 -2.59
C ASN A 184 22.53 -4.56 -2.41
N ASP A 185 22.55 -4.13 -1.15
CA ASP A 185 22.60 -2.72 -0.77
C ASP A 185 23.81 -1.94 -1.34
N LEU A 186 24.93 -2.62 -1.64
CA LEU A 186 26.14 -1.98 -2.18
C LEU A 186 26.20 -1.93 -3.71
N ASP A 187 25.45 -2.81 -4.40
CA ASP A 187 25.60 -3.02 -5.85
C ASP A 187 24.26 -3.13 -6.62
N CYS A 188 23.15 -2.69 -6.01
CA CYS A 188 21.84 -2.78 -6.64
C CYS A 188 21.73 -1.91 -7.90
N GLU A 189 21.83 -2.56 -9.06
CA GLU A 189 21.56 -1.97 -10.37
C GLU A 189 20.27 -2.51 -11.02
N ASP A 190 19.58 -3.45 -10.37
CA ASP A 190 18.33 -4.05 -10.86
C ASP A 190 17.26 -4.20 -9.78
N PHE A 191 16.39 -3.20 -9.70
CA PHE A 191 15.23 -3.20 -8.79
C PHE A 191 14.18 -4.27 -9.13
N ARG A 192 14.22 -4.88 -10.32
CA ARG A 192 13.32 -5.98 -10.71
C ARG A 192 13.69 -7.30 -10.04
N SER A 193 14.85 -7.38 -9.38
CA SER A 193 15.24 -8.52 -8.55
C SER A 193 14.22 -8.82 -7.44
N ARG A 194 13.40 -7.84 -7.06
CA ARG A 194 12.36 -7.92 -6.00
C ARG A 194 11.03 -7.32 -6.48
N ASP A 195 10.65 -7.61 -7.73
CA ASP A 195 9.47 -7.05 -8.41
C ASP A 195 8.19 -7.21 -7.55
N ARG A 196 8.02 -8.37 -6.91
CA ARG A 196 6.81 -8.65 -6.11
C ARG A 196 6.65 -7.73 -4.90
N ILE A 197 7.74 -7.27 -4.30
CA ILE A 197 7.66 -6.35 -3.15
C ILE A 197 7.11 -4.99 -3.59
N TRP A 198 7.51 -4.50 -4.76
CA TRP A 198 6.97 -3.27 -5.34
C TRP A 198 5.47 -3.38 -5.63
N ASP A 199 5.04 -4.55 -6.10
CA ASP A 199 3.62 -4.87 -6.27
C ASP A 199 2.86 -4.83 -4.94
N TYR A 200 3.38 -5.45 -3.88
CA TYR A 200 2.74 -5.40 -2.56
C TYR A 200 2.66 -3.98 -1.99
N THR A 201 3.71 -3.17 -2.17
CA THR A 201 3.68 -1.74 -1.81
C THR A 201 2.64 -0.98 -2.62
N ARG A 202 2.52 -1.26 -3.93
CA ARG A 202 1.51 -0.63 -4.79
C ARG A 202 0.09 -1.02 -4.36
N TYR A 203 -0.14 -2.30 -4.05
CA TYR A 203 -1.44 -2.79 -3.58
C TYR A 203 -1.81 -2.16 -2.23
N SER A 204 -0.86 -2.04 -1.29
CA SER A 204 -1.14 -1.38 -0.02
C SER A 204 -1.45 0.10 -0.22
N VAL A 205 -0.67 0.84 -1.01
CA VAL A 205 -0.93 2.26 -1.28
C VAL A 205 -2.32 2.48 -1.89
N ALA A 206 -2.75 1.63 -2.83
CA ALA A 206 -4.10 1.70 -3.38
C ALA A 206 -5.15 1.45 -2.29
N PHE A 207 -5.00 0.39 -1.50
CA PHE A 207 -5.89 0.06 -0.39
C PHE A 207 -6.01 1.20 0.63
N TRP A 208 -4.91 1.85 1.01
CA TRP A 208 -4.98 2.92 2.01
C TRP A 208 -5.58 4.22 1.48
N LYS A 209 -5.43 4.51 0.18
CA LYS A 209 -5.97 5.74 -0.44
C LYS A 209 -7.46 5.66 -0.75
N ASP A 210 -7.95 4.48 -1.11
CA ASP A 210 -9.29 4.34 -1.69
C ASP A 210 -10.39 4.12 -0.63
N PHE A 211 -10.03 3.80 0.62
CA PHE A 211 -10.99 3.19 1.55
C PHE A 211 -11.13 3.83 2.93
N LEU A 212 -10.28 4.79 3.34
CA LEU A 212 -10.09 5.04 4.78
C LEU A 212 -9.98 6.51 5.21
N PRO A 213 -10.69 6.92 6.27
CA PRO A 213 -10.44 8.17 6.98
C PRO A 213 -9.19 8.06 7.85
N LEU A 214 -8.03 7.88 7.21
CA LEU A 214 -6.74 7.59 7.82
C LEU A 214 -6.42 8.46 9.03
N GLU A 215 -6.73 9.75 8.94
CA GLU A 215 -6.46 10.75 9.97
C GLU A 215 -7.22 10.51 11.29
N ARG A 216 -8.35 9.78 11.24
CA ARG A 216 -9.19 9.44 12.41
C ARG A 216 -8.94 8.04 12.95
N MET A 217 -8.19 7.20 12.23
CA MET A 217 -7.94 5.81 12.59
C MET A 217 -6.63 5.65 13.39
N ARG A 218 -6.59 4.68 14.30
CA ARG A 218 -5.43 4.39 15.16
C ARG A 218 -5.22 2.89 15.29
N HIS A 219 -4.02 2.45 15.69
CA HIS A 219 -3.80 1.06 16.10
C HIS A 219 -4.73 0.74 17.28
N ALA A 220 -5.29 -0.47 17.29
CA ALA A 220 -6.32 -0.88 18.25
C ALA A 220 -6.32 -2.41 18.45
N ASP A 221 -5.15 -3.03 18.55
CA ASP A 221 -5.00 -4.49 18.61
C ASP A 221 -5.77 -5.13 19.78
N GLU A 222 -6.06 -4.36 20.83
CA GLU A 222 -6.91 -4.79 21.94
C GLU A 222 -8.35 -5.15 21.52
N LEU A 223 -8.78 -4.72 20.34
CA LEU A 223 -10.10 -5.01 19.77
C LEU A 223 -10.13 -6.31 18.98
N VAL A 224 -9.01 -7.01 18.80
CA VAL A 224 -8.96 -8.26 18.04
C VAL A 224 -8.33 -9.38 18.86
N SER A 225 -8.69 -10.62 18.54
CA SER A 225 -8.13 -11.81 19.19
C SER A 225 -7.14 -12.54 18.28
N GLY A 226 -6.21 -13.29 18.88
CA GLY A 226 -5.28 -14.14 18.13
C GLY A 226 -4.11 -13.35 17.55
N ASN A 227 -3.45 -13.92 16.55
CA ASN A 227 -2.32 -13.27 15.88
C ASN A 227 -2.83 -12.39 14.74
N ALA A 228 -3.28 -11.17 15.07
CA ALA A 228 -3.83 -10.21 14.13
C ALA A 228 -3.43 -8.79 14.54
N TYR A 229 -3.43 -7.86 13.58
CA TYR A 229 -3.30 -6.43 13.86
C TYR A 229 -4.61 -5.72 13.59
N CYS A 230 -4.91 -4.68 14.36
CA CYS A 230 -6.12 -3.89 14.19
C CYS A 230 -5.79 -2.40 14.03
N PHE A 231 -6.41 -1.78 13.04
CA PHE A 231 -6.36 -0.34 12.83
C PHE A 231 -7.78 0.18 12.62
N ALA A 232 -8.26 1.07 13.49
CA ALA A 232 -9.68 1.35 13.61
C ALA A 232 -9.99 2.81 13.95
N ASN A 233 -11.17 3.24 13.52
CA ASN A 233 -11.95 4.30 14.15
C ASN A 233 -13.21 3.65 14.75
N PRO A 234 -13.20 3.29 16.06
CA PRO A 234 -14.30 2.56 16.66
C PRO A 234 -15.67 3.22 16.46
N GLY A 235 -16.68 2.43 16.12
CA GLY A 235 -18.02 2.90 15.76
C GLY A 235 -18.22 3.18 14.26
N GLU A 236 -17.14 3.24 13.47
CA GLU A 236 -17.22 3.58 12.05
C GLU A 236 -16.56 2.51 11.18
N ILE A 237 -15.26 2.27 11.36
CA ILE A 237 -14.49 1.37 10.50
C ILE A 237 -13.37 0.67 11.28
N TYR A 238 -13.17 -0.61 10.97
CA TYR A 238 -12.12 -1.43 11.56
C TYR A 238 -11.43 -2.24 10.47
N LEU A 239 -10.11 -2.22 10.48
CA LEU A 239 -9.27 -3.09 9.67
C LEU A 239 -8.67 -4.15 10.56
N VAL A 240 -8.72 -5.40 10.11
CA VAL A 240 -8.07 -6.52 10.82
C VAL A 240 -7.18 -7.28 9.85
N TYR A 241 -5.86 -7.14 10.03
CA TYR A 241 -4.87 -7.90 9.26
C TYR A 241 -4.69 -9.29 9.88
N LEU A 242 -4.99 -10.32 9.08
CA LEU A 242 -4.82 -11.72 9.42
C LEU A 242 -3.66 -12.30 8.61
N PRO A 243 -2.51 -12.59 9.23
CA PRO A 243 -1.35 -13.06 8.49
C PRO A 243 -1.51 -14.44 7.86
N PHE A 244 -2.38 -15.29 8.41
CA PHE A 244 -2.54 -16.67 7.94
C PHE A 244 -3.98 -17.02 7.53
N GLY A 245 -4.89 -16.04 7.56
CA GLY A 245 -6.28 -16.21 7.11
C GLY A 245 -7.14 -17.09 8.03
N ASP A 246 -6.66 -17.34 9.26
CA ASP A 246 -7.38 -18.10 10.28
C ASP A 246 -8.62 -17.34 10.78
N GLU A 247 -9.55 -18.05 11.43
CA GLU A 247 -10.67 -17.41 12.11
C GLU A 247 -10.17 -16.44 13.19
N THR A 248 -10.78 -15.25 13.24
CA THR A 248 -10.54 -14.27 14.29
C THR A 248 -11.86 -13.72 14.84
N ARG A 249 -11.74 -12.99 15.95
CA ARG A 249 -12.82 -12.25 16.56
C ARG A 249 -12.44 -10.79 16.71
N ILE A 250 -13.43 -9.93 16.55
CA ILE A 250 -13.34 -8.48 16.78
C ILE A 250 -14.32 -8.09 17.88
N TYR A 251 -13.92 -7.17 18.75
CA TYR A 251 -14.82 -6.52 19.69
C TYR A 251 -15.45 -5.30 19.04
N LEU A 252 -16.78 -5.27 18.97
CA LEU A 252 -17.54 -4.16 18.39
C LEU A 252 -18.40 -3.49 19.46
N ASP A 253 -18.50 -2.17 19.38
CA ASP A 253 -19.46 -1.41 20.18
C ASP A 253 -20.89 -1.68 19.72
N SER A 254 -21.87 -1.29 20.54
CA SER A 254 -23.28 -1.44 20.20
C SER A 254 -23.68 -0.44 19.12
N LEU A 255 -24.05 -0.95 17.95
CA LEU A 255 -24.76 -0.18 16.92
C LEU A 255 -26.10 -0.81 16.60
N ASP A 256 -27.08 0.04 16.27
CA ASP A 256 -28.41 -0.39 15.81
C ASP A 256 -28.36 -1.08 14.44
N THR A 257 -27.33 -0.79 13.64
CA THR A 257 -27.14 -1.33 12.29
C THR A 257 -25.90 -2.23 12.24
N PRO A 258 -25.98 -3.43 11.63
CA PRO A 258 -24.81 -4.27 11.39
C PRO A 258 -23.75 -3.56 10.54
N TYR A 259 -22.48 -3.82 10.83
CA TYR A 259 -21.39 -3.42 9.97
C TYR A 259 -21.29 -4.37 8.78
N ARG A 260 -21.07 -3.81 7.59
CA ARG A 260 -20.68 -4.59 6.42
C ARG A 260 -19.26 -5.11 6.57
N LEU A 261 -19.03 -6.35 6.17
CA LEU A 261 -17.75 -7.01 6.20
C LEU A 261 -17.32 -7.41 4.78
N ARG A 262 -16.09 -7.03 4.42
CA ARG A 262 -15.42 -7.45 3.19
C ARG A 262 -13.94 -7.78 3.45
N TRP A 263 -13.31 -8.39 2.46
CA TRP A 263 -11.94 -8.89 2.56
C TRP A 263 -11.07 -8.32 1.45
N PHE A 264 -9.91 -7.78 1.80
CA PHE A 264 -8.88 -7.37 0.84
C PHE A 264 -7.77 -8.42 0.79
N ASP A 265 -7.32 -8.71 -0.44
CA ASP A 265 -6.20 -9.63 -0.67
C ASP A 265 -4.88 -8.85 -0.79
N PRO A 266 -4.04 -8.79 0.26
CA PRO A 266 -2.78 -8.06 0.25
C PRO A 266 -1.74 -8.60 -0.75
N ARG A 267 -1.94 -9.81 -1.28
CA ARG A 267 -1.00 -10.47 -2.21
C ARG A 267 -1.24 -10.08 -3.65
N ASN A 268 -2.50 -9.83 -4.00
CA ASN A 268 -2.92 -9.59 -5.39
C ASN A 268 -3.56 -8.21 -5.57
N GLY A 269 -3.86 -7.50 -4.48
CA GLY A 269 -4.58 -6.24 -4.50
C GLY A 269 -6.00 -6.40 -5.05
N GLY A 270 -6.49 -5.34 -5.70
CA GLY A 270 -7.81 -5.31 -6.31
C GLY A 270 -8.92 -4.93 -5.33
N TYR A 271 -10.15 -5.30 -5.68
CA TYR A 271 -11.35 -4.89 -4.95
C TYR A 271 -11.59 -5.72 -3.69
N LEU A 272 -12.37 -5.16 -2.78
CA LEU A 272 -12.87 -5.86 -1.60
C LEU A 272 -13.81 -7.02 -2.01
N GLN A 273 -13.64 -8.17 -1.37
CA GLN A 273 -14.29 -9.43 -1.71
C GLN A 273 -15.26 -9.87 -0.59
N ALA A 274 -16.29 -10.63 -0.95
CA ALA A 274 -17.18 -11.28 0.01
C ALA A 274 -16.51 -12.52 0.60
N GLY A 275 -16.62 -12.71 1.92
CA GLY A 275 -16.16 -13.93 2.60
C GLY A 275 -17.34 -14.80 3.03
N SER A 276 -17.13 -15.63 4.04
CA SER A 276 -18.21 -16.49 4.57
C SER A 276 -19.31 -15.72 5.33
N LYS A 277 -19.09 -14.43 5.60
CA LYS A 277 -20.03 -13.51 6.24
C LYS A 277 -20.02 -12.17 5.51
N ASP A 278 -21.21 -11.60 5.32
CA ASP A 278 -21.39 -10.27 4.73
C ASP A 278 -21.51 -9.15 5.77
N THR A 279 -21.93 -9.48 6.99
CA THR A 279 -22.15 -8.49 8.06
C THR A 279 -21.76 -9.04 9.43
N VAL A 280 -21.38 -8.14 10.33
CA VAL A 280 -21.14 -8.41 11.75
C VAL A 280 -21.80 -7.32 12.60
N GLN A 281 -22.33 -7.66 13.78
CA GLN A 281 -23.06 -6.71 14.63
C GLN A 281 -22.62 -6.84 16.08
N GLY A 282 -22.32 -5.70 16.72
CA GLY A 282 -22.06 -5.63 18.16
C GLY A 282 -23.34 -5.56 19.00
N PRO A 283 -23.23 -5.38 20.33
CA PRO A 283 -21.98 -5.25 21.07
C PRO A 283 -21.26 -6.58 21.30
N GLY A 284 -19.96 -6.49 21.61
CA GLY A 284 -19.14 -7.60 22.09
C GLY A 284 -18.31 -8.30 21.01
N TRP A 285 -17.72 -9.43 21.40
CA TRP A 285 -16.81 -10.21 20.57
C TRP A 285 -17.54 -11.00 19.47
N GLN A 286 -17.38 -10.60 18.23
CA GLN A 286 -17.96 -11.23 17.05
C GLN A 286 -16.91 -11.97 16.24
N SER A 287 -17.26 -13.13 15.70
CA SER A 287 -16.41 -13.83 14.71
C SER A 287 -16.53 -13.15 13.34
N LEU A 288 -15.40 -12.89 12.69
CA LEU A 288 -15.36 -12.35 11.32
C LEU A 288 -15.69 -13.40 10.25
N GLY A 289 -15.80 -14.67 10.60
CA GLY A 289 -15.91 -15.75 9.62
C GLY A 289 -14.59 -15.96 8.87
N LEU A 290 -14.69 -16.54 7.67
CA LEU A 290 -13.55 -16.91 6.85
C LEU A 290 -13.41 -15.99 5.62
N PRO A 291 -12.18 -15.63 5.22
CA PRO A 291 -11.94 -14.98 3.93
C PRO A 291 -12.24 -15.92 2.74
N PRO A 292 -12.34 -15.38 1.49
CA PRO A 292 -12.71 -16.16 0.30
C PRO A 292 -11.91 -17.46 0.10
N ASP A 293 -10.58 -17.42 0.28
CA ASP A 293 -9.69 -18.57 0.06
C ASP A 293 -8.95 -19.00 1.34
N SER A 294 -9.69 -19.18 2.44
CA SER A 294 -9.15 -19.46 3.78
C SER A 294 -8.38 -20.79 3.94
N GLY A 295 -8.30 -21.63 2.90
CA GLY A 295 -7.65 -22.95 2.96
C GLY A 295 -6.12 -22.96 2.77
N SER A 296 -5.46 -21.80 2.70
CA SER A 296 -4.11 -21.69 2.12
C SER A 296 -3.02 -21.10 3.04
N GLY A 297 -3.35 -20.76 4.30
CA GLY A 297 -2.39 -20.13 5.24
C GLY A 297 -1.92 -18.75 4.76
N GLN A 298 -2.81 -18.02 4.08
CA GLN A 298 -2.49 -16.79 3.37
C GLN A 298 -3.03 -15.57 4.10
N ASP A 299 -2.36 -14.44 3.90
CA ASP A 299 -2.72 -13.18 4.51
C ASP A 299 -3.97 -12.54 3.87
N TRP A 300 -4.80 -11.92 4.73
CA TRP A 300 -6.03 -11.21 4.38
C TRP A 300 -6.23 -9.99 5.28
N ILE A 301 -6.90 -8.96 4.77
CA ILE A 301 -7.38 -7.84 5.60
C ILE A 301 -8.91 -7.87 5.62
N ALA A 302 -9.51 -8.04 6.79
CA ALA A 302 -10.93 -7.80 6.97
C ALA A 302 -11.17 -6.29 7.08
N VAL A 303 -12.13 -5.78 6.33
CA VAL A 303 -12.63 -4.41 6.41
C VAL A 303 -14.06 -4.46 6.94
N VAL A 304 -14.25 -3.98 8.16
CA VAL A 304 -15.54 -3.93 8.87
C VAL A 304 -16.02 -2.49 8.89
N GLY A 305 -17.25 -2.25 8.47
CA GLY A 305 -17.82 -0.89 8.36
C GLY A 305 -17.64 -0.26 6.99
N VAL A 306 -17.54 -1.08 5.94
CA VAL A 306 -17.49 -0.57 4.56
C VAL A 306 -18.82 0.13 4.24
N PRO A 307 -18.82 1.43 3.89
CA PRO A 307 -20.06 2.17 3.65
C PRO A 307 -20.72 1.83 2.31
N ASN A 308 -19.96 1.28 1.36
CA ASN A 308 -20.42 0.95 0.01
C ASN A 308 -19.84 -0.39 -0.51
N ALA A 309 -20.66 -1.27 -1.09
CA ALA A 309 -20.12 -2.38 -1.90
C ALA A 309 -19.80 -1.90 -3.32
N ALA A 310 -18.71 -2.43 -3.87
CA ALA A 310 -18.40 -2.23 -5.27
C ALA A 310 -19.51 -2.78 -6.17
N PRO A 311 -19.76 -2.14 -7.32
CA PRO A 311 -20.73 -2.60 -8.31
C PRO A 311 -20.15 -3.81 -9.08
N ALA A 312 -19.88 -4.89 -8.33
CA ALA A 312 -19.24 -6.09 -8.82
C ALA A 312 -20.11 -6.80 -9.86
N PHE A 313 -19.45 -7.41 -10.85
CA PHE A 313 -20.13 -8.10 -11.93
C PHE A 313 -19.26 -9.19 -12.55
N GLN A 314 -19.92 -10.09 -13.27
CA GLN A 314 -19.32 -11.11 -14.11
C GLN A 314 -19.53 -10.78 -15.59
N LEU A 315 -18.68 -11.34 -16.46
CA LEU A 315 -18.82 -11.24 -17.91
C LEU A 315 -19.22 -12.58 -18.50
N SER A 316 -20.03 -12.55 -19.57
CA SER A 316 -20.44 -13.76 -20.29
C SER A 316 -19.27 -14.51 -20.97
N GLY A 317 -18.12 -13.86 -21.16
CA GLY A 317 -16.86 -14.48 -21.61
C GLY A 317 -16.19 -13.78 -22.79
N ASP A 318 -15.10 -14.39 -23.26
CA ASP A 318 -14.34 -13.94 -24.43
C ASP A 318 -15.08 -14.22 -25.75
N VAL A 319 -14.80 -13.41 -26.77
CA VAL A 319 -15.33 -13.56 -28.13
C VAL A 319 -14.20 -13.96 -29.08
N LEU A 320 -14.25 -15.20 -29.56
CA LEU A 320 -13.25 -15.78 -30.45
C LEU A 320 -13.92 -16.19 -31.76
N GLU A 321 -13.65 -15.44 -32.82
CA GLU A 321 -14.29 -15.62 -34.13
C GLU A 321 -13.24 -15.68 -35.26
N ASN A 322 -13.68 -16.13 -36.43
CA ASN A 322 -12.92 -15.98 -37.67
C ASN A 322 -13.37 -14.70 -38.39
N GLU A 323 -12.51 -14.21 -39.28
CA GLU A 323 -12.82 -13.11 -40.19
C GLU A 323 -14.16 -13.33 -40.89
N ASN A 324 -14.90 -12.23 -41.13
CA ASN A 324 -16.21 -12.23 -41.79
C ASN A 324 -17.28 -13.08 -41.08
N PHE A 325 -17.18 -13.28 -39.75
CA PHE A 325 -18.25 -13.94 -38.99
C PHE A 325 -19.60 -13.22 -39.18
N GLU A 326 -20.67 -14.01 -39.30
CA GLU A 326 -22.03 -13.50 -39.47
C GLU A 326 -22.72 -13.25 -38.12
N GLY A 327 -23.65 -12.29 -38.12
CA GLY A 327 -24.47 -11.92 -36.95
C GLY A 327 -23.78 -10.96 -35.97
N VAL A 328 -24.39 -10.82 -34.80
CA VAL A 328 -23.87 -10.02 -33.68
C VAL A 328 -23.35 -10.96 -32.62
N ARG A 329 -22.17 -10.68 -32.08
CA ARG A 329 -21.69 -11.29 -30.84
C ARG A 329 -21.89 -10.32 -29.69
N THR A 330 -22.25 -10.86 -28.54
CA THR A 330 -22.51 -10.07 -27.34
C THR A 330 -21.56 -10.44 -26.22
N VAL A 331 -21.13 -9.43 -25.47
CA VAL A 331 -20.58 -9.63 -24.13
C VAL A 331 -21.54 -8.97 -23.16
N GLU A 332 -22.12 -9.78 -22.29
CA GLU A 332 -23.10 -9.35 -21.30
C GLU A 332 -22.39 -9.12 -19.97
N VAL A 333 -22.77 -8.02 -19.30
CA VAL A 333 -22.45 -7.76 -17.91
C VAL A 333 -23.56 -8.38 -17.06
N ILE A 334 -23.16 -9.19 -16.09
CA ILE A 334 -24.06 -9.86 -15.14
C ILE A 334 -23.72 -9.30 -13.75
N PRO A 335 -24.46 -8.29 -13.25
CA PRO A 335 -24.20 -7.71 -11.93
C PRO A 335 -24.37 -8.73 -10.81
N ASP A 336 -23.49 -8.68 -9.81
CA ASP A 336 -23.67 -9.41 -8.56
C ASP A 336 -24.86 -8.81 -7.77
N PRO A 337 -25.45 -9.55 -6.80
CA PRO A 337 -26.57 -9.04 -6.02
C PRO A 337 -26.26 -7.70 -5.32
N VAL A 338 -27.03 -6.67 -5.63
CA VAL A 338 -26.90 -5.35 -5.01
C VAL A 338 -27.49 -5.38 -3.59
N PRO A 339 -26.75 -4.91 -2.57
CA PRO A 339 -27.25 -4.77 -1.21
C PRO A 339 -28.51 -3.91 -1.13
N ALA A 340 -29.44 -4.28 -0.23
CA ALA A 340 -30.77 -3.67 -0.19
C ALA A 340 -30.72 -2.16 0.15
N ASP A 341 -29.76 -1.75 0.97
CA ASP A 341 -29.46 -0.36 1.33
C ASP A 341 -28.86 0.44 0.16
N GLU A 342 -28.34 -0.22 -0.86
CA GLU A 342 -27.71 0.38 -2.05
C GLU A 342 -28.58 0.28 -3.31
N ALA A 343 -29.79 -0.29 -3.20
CA ALA A 343 -30.69 -0.50 -4.34
C ALA A 343 -31.12 0.80 -5.08
N HIS A 344 -30.84 1.95 -4.50
CA HIS A 344 -31.07 3.27 -5.07
C HIS A 344 -29.88 3.82 -5.87
N GLN A 345 -28.71 3.20 -5.76
CA GLN A 345 -27.51 3.59 -6.50
C GLN A 345 -27.63 3.17 -7.97
N GLN A 346 -27.15 4.02 -8.88
CA GLN A 346 -27.18 3.74 -10.31
C GLN A 346 -25.77 3.46 -10.80
N VAL A 347 -25.55 2.25 -11.32
CA VAL A 347 -24.28 1.86 -11.93
C VAL A 347 -24.22 2.33 -13.38
N VAL A 348 -23.12 2.95 -13.75
CA VAL A 348 -22.78 3.29 -15.14
C VAL A 348 -21.54 2.51 -15.55
N TYR A 349 -21.54 2.01 -16.77
CA TYR A 349 -20.45 1.23 -17.35
C TYR A 349 -19.67 2.03 -18.39
N GLN A 350 -18.37 1.77 -18.47
CA GLN A 350 -17.45 2.30 -19.49
C GLN A 350 -16.65 1.16 -20.13
N LEU A 351 -16.46 1.22 -21.46
CA LEU A 351 -15.62 0.28 -22.22
C LEU A 351 -14.28 0.91 -22.62
N VAL A 352 -13.17 0.22 -22.33
CA VAL A 352 -11.80 0.69 -22.61
C VAL A 352 -10.98 -0.40 -23.34
N PRO A 353 -10.40 -0.12 -24.53
CA PRO A 353 -10.69 1.05 -25.37
C PRO A 353 -12.14 0.99 -25.88
N PRO A 354 -12.76 2.12 -26.28
CA PRO A 354 -14.15 2.11 -26.74
C PRO A 354 -14.31 1.55 -28.16
N ARG A 355 -13.22 1.39 -28.93
CA ARG A 355 -13.24 0.96 -30.32
C ARG A 355 -11.93 0.31 -30.76
N VAL A 356 -12.00 -0.45 -31.85
CA VAL A 356 -10.86 -1.02 -32.58
C VAL A 356 -11.06 -0.81 -34.08
N SER A 357 -10.00 -0.99 -34.88
CA SER A 357 -10.08 -0.83 -36.34
C SER A 357 -10.62 -2.05 -37.09
N PHE A 358 -10.68 -3.22 -36.44
CA PHE A 358 -10.96 -4.51 -37.09
C PHE A 358 -12.35 -5.10 -36.79
N ALA A 359 -13.15 -4.42 -35.95
CA ALA A 359 -14.51 -4.82 -35.62
C ALA A 359 -15.37 -3.58 -35.32
N HIS A 360 -16.67 -3.64 -35.62
CA HIS A 360 -17.63 -2.64 -35.19
C HIS A 360 -18.09 -2.96 -33.76
N ILE A 361 -17.93 -1.99 -32.85
CA ILE A 361 -18.28 -2.11 -31.44
C ILE A 361 -19.38 -1.10 -31.11
N GLU A 362 -20.49 -1.59 -30.57
CA GLU A 362 -21.54 -0.78 -29.94
C GLU A 362 -21.58 -1.15 -28.45
N PHE A 363 -21.73 -0.16 -27.58
CA PHE A 363 -21.69 -0.33 -26.13
C PHE A 363 -22.78 0.50 -25.46
N ASP A 364 -23.56 -0.13 -24.60
CA ASP A 364 -24.56 0.53 -23.77
C ASP A 364 -24.01 0.78 -22.37
N SER A 365 -23.84 2.05 -22.00
CA SER A 365 -23.29 2.44 -20.70
C SER A 365 -24.22 2.16 -19.52
N LEU A 366 -25.49 1.84 -19.73
CA LEU A 366 -26.43 1.55 -18.64
C LEU A 366 -26.52 0.06 -18.32
N SER A 367 -26.43 -0.81 -19.34
CA SER A 367 -26.45 -2.26 -19.17
C SER A 367 -25.07 -2.91 -19.19
N GLY A 368 -24.06 -2.20 -19.70
CA GLY A 368 -22.73 -2.77 -19.95
C GLY A 368 -22.67 -3.71 -21.16
N LEU A 369 -23.77 -3.86 -21.91
CA LEU A 369 -23.83 -4.75 -23.07
C LEU A 369 -22.89 -4.26 -24.18
N VAL A 370 -21.97 -5.14 -24.58
CA VAL A 370 -21.14 -4.94 -25.78
C VAL A 370 -21.74 -5.73 -26.93
N GLN A 371 -21.93 -5.09 -28.08
CA GLN A 371 -22.31 -5.73 -29.34
C GLN A 371 -21.20 -5.59 -30.38
N ILE A 372 -20.86 -6.71 -31.02
CA ILE A 372 -19.69 -6.83 -31.90
C ILE A 372 -20.14 -7.37 -33.26
N ARG A 373 -19.74 -6.69 -34.33
CA ARG A 373 -19.94 -7.11 -35.72
C ARG A 373 -18.61 -7.12 -36.47
N SER A 374 -18.49 -8.02 -37.43
CA SER A 374 -17.30 -8.11 -38.28
C SER A 374 -17.16 -6.86 -39.17
N ILE A 375 -15.91 -6.46 -39.43
CA ILE A 375 -15.56 -5.59 -40.56
C ILE A 375 -14.99 -6.51 -41.64
N PRO A 376 -15.43 -6.40 -42.91
CA PRO A 376 -14.95 -7.26 -43.99
C PRO A 376 -13.42 -7.24 -44.11
N GLU A 377 -12.82 -8.42 -44.27
CA GLU A 377 -11.38 -8.57 -44.50
C GLU A 377 -10.47 -8.01 -43.38
N GLN A 378 -11.02 -7.85 -42.17
CA GLN A 378 -10.26 -7.37 -41.01
C GLN A 378 -10.13 -8.45 -39.95
N SER A 379 -8.93 -8.53 -39.38
CA SER A 379 -8.58 -9.44 -38.30
C SER A 379 -7.78 -8.70 -37.24
N GLY A 380 -7.76 -9.22 -36.02
CA GLY A 380 -7.09 -8.57 -34.90
C GLY A 380 -7.39 -9.20 -33.55
N SER A 381 -6.69 -8.75 -32.54
CA SER A 381 -6.91 -9.13 -31.15
C SER A 381 -6.86 -7.91 -30.27
N GLN A 382 -7.84 -7.75 -29.38
CA GLN A 382 -7.90 -6.68 -28.41
C GLN A 382 -8.43 -7.22 -27.09
N ARG A 383 -7.76 -6.85 -26.00
CA ARG A 383 -8.30 -6.99 -24.65
C ARG A 383 -9.08 -5.73 -24.31
N PHE A 384 -10.37 -5.88 -24.05
CA PHE A 384 -11.23 -4.80 -23.56
C PHE A 384 -11.39 -4.91 -22.05
N THR A 385 -11.55 -3.78 -21.38
CA THR A 385 -11.94 -3.68 -19.97
C THR A 385 -13.25 -2.93 -19.87
N ILE A 386 -14.21 -3.52 -19.18
CA ILE A 386 -15.44 -2.85 -18.74
C ILE A 386 -15.24 -2.39 -17.30
N VAL A 387 -15.53 -1.12 -17.04
CA VAL A 387 -15.48 -0.50 -15.71
C VAL A 387 -16.91 -0.13 -15.32
N ALA A 388 -17.39 -0.64 -14.20
CA ALA A 388 -18.61 -0.22 -13.52
C ALA A 388 -18.27 0.89 -12.51
N ASP A 389 -19.13 1.90 -12.39
CA ASP A 389 -19.03 2.99 -11.42
C ASP A 389 -20.43 3.31 -10.87
N ASP A 390 -20.65 3.18 -9.55
CA ASP A 390 -21.91 3.50 -8.87
C ASP A 390 -21.99 4.95 -8.35
N GLY A 391 -20.93 5.75 -8.59
CA GLY A 391 -20.84 7.15 -8.25
C GLY A 391 -20.60 7.46 -6.77
N GLN A 392 -20.35 6.46 -5.92
CA GLN A 392 -20.01 6.70 -4.51
C GLN A 392 -18.57 7.21 -4.33
N GLU A 393 -18.24 7.68 -3.13
CA GLU A 393 -16.88 8.17 -2.82
C GLU A 393 -15.88 7.04 -2.54
N VAL A 394 -16.36 5.92 -2.01
CA VAL A 394 -15.54 4.79 -1.55
C VAL A 394 -16.01 3.52 -2.22
N ASN A 395 -15.07 2.68 -2.65
CA ASN A 395 -15.34 1.37 -3.25
C ASN A 395 -16.35 1.42 -4.42
N ASN A 396 -16.36 2.52 -5.18
CA ASN A 396 -17.41 2.83 -6.15
C ASN A 396 -17.21 2.17 -7.52
N ARG A 397 -16.04 1.59 -7.77
CA ARG A 397 -15.65 1.05 -9.06
C ARG A 397 -15.43 -0.45 -9.01
N PHE A 398 -15.68 -1.10 -10.13
CA PHE A 398 -15.31 -2.49 -10.36
C PHE A 398 -14.98 -2.72 -11.83
N GLU A 399 -13.99 -3.55 -12.15
CA GLU A 399 -13.63 -3.82 -13.54
C GLU A 399 -13.41 -5.30 -13.86
N ARG A 400 -13.69 -5.64 -15.12
CA ARG A 400 -13.42 -6.95 -15.71
C ARG A 400 -12.98 -6.79 -17.15
N SER A 401 -12.12 -7.70 -17.61
CA SER A 401 -11.66 -7.73 -18.99
C SER A 401 -12.18 -8.96 -19.74
N PHE A 402 -12.32 -8.83 -21.05
CA PHE A 402 -12.52 -9.93 -21.99
C PHE A 402 -11.65 -9.72 -23.23
N TRP A 403 -11.36 -10.81 -23.95
CA TRP A 403 -10.71 -10.77 -25.25
C TRP A 403 -11.72 -10.78 -26.38
N LEU A 404 -11.50 -9.91 -27.36
CA LEU A 404 -12.03 -10.07 -28.72
C LEU A 404 -10.89 -10.49 -29.63
N ARG A 405 -11.01 -11.67 -30.25
CA ARG A 405 -10.08 -12.15 -31.27
C ARG A 405 -10.85 -12.50 -32.54
N VAL A 406 -10.50 -11.84 -33.64
CA VAL A 406 -10.95 -12.17 -34.99
C VAL A 406 -9.76 -12.71 -35.76
N SER A 407 -9.76 -13.99 -36.09
CA SER A 407 -8.63 -14.67 -36.73
C SER A 407 -8.73 -14.59 -38.25
N PRO A 408 -7.61 -14.32 -38.97
CA PRO A 408 -7.61 -14.38 -40.43
C PRO A 408 -7.89 -15.81 -40.92
N PRO A 409 -8.33 -15.97 -42.18
CA PRO A 409 -8.54 -17.30 -42.77
C PRO A 409 -7.26 -18.14 -42.71
N THR A 410 -7.42 -19.41 -42.34
CA THR A 410 -6.31 -20.36 -42.35
C THR A 410 -5.79 -20.50 -43.79
N PRO A 411 -4.50 -20.26 -44.08
CA PRO A 411 -3.99 -20.44 -45.42
C PRO A 411 -4.18 -21.91 -45.86
N PRO A 412 -4.51 -22.16 -47.13
CA PRO A 412 -4.62 -23.53 -47.63
C PRO A 412 -3.29 -24.24 -47.42
N VAL A 413 -3.35 -25.47 -46.89
CA VAL A 413 -2.18 -26.33 -46.74
C VAL A 413 -1.62 -26.57 -48.16
N ALA A 414 -0.38 -26.14 -48.40
CA ALA A 414 0.30 -26.44 -49.65
C ALA A 414 0.46 -27.96 -49.76
N VAL A 415 -0.19 -28.56 -50.76
CA VAL A 415 -0.11 -30.00 -51.08
C VAL A 415 1.13 -30.26 -51.93
#